data_AF-A0A7V1GUP9-F1
#
_entry.id   AF-A0A7V1GUP9-F1
#
_cell.length_a   1.000
_cell.length_b   1.000
_cell.length_c   1.000
_cell.angle_alpha   90.00
_cell.angle_beta   90.00
_cell.angle_gamma   90.00
#
_symmetry.space_group_name_H-M   'P 1'
#
loop_
_entity.id
_entity.type
_entity.pdbx_description
1 polymer ?
#
loop_
_entity_poly.entity_id
_entity_poly.type
_entity_poly.pdbx_seq_one_letter_code
_entity_poly.pdbx_strand_id
1 'polypeptide(L)'
;MNREKKFIPSIEKEEIGPEKKLPEAEKERRIERREREDSLSRYILEWWKGDAHTHSKESTREEWGYPEGLYDIEEAMDYYKELGLEFVCFTEHASKPGSPEKQSPESRICQSLLKETERITEVNLERKGDIAALSGVETNIFFDENDQPTLDLPEEVLQKLDIVIASRHAIVREKEPEAIKETLLFAIRNPDVDVIGHPDRYTRQDREKSPEYWQKYWNIWPEILQEIKDNNKAFEVNLNSPPSRKLTKMAVETGVKFFINYDAHDFNQYKKEKTELTRTGEEAKKKWAKEEVSKKDLEILKEYKTERLSSGPGFKSIFRLAKWIKRLESLGVRPERVINSSRENLIQFLTKEREKNTLNLSNLRNMEERPSV
;
A
#
# COMPACT_ATOMS: atom_id res chain seq x y z
N MET A 1 20.44 -10.06 -38.37
CA MET A 1 20.03 -11.20 -37.53
C MET A 1 18.99 -10.72 -36.54
N ASN A 2 17.71 -10.83 -36.93
CA ASN A 2 16.56 -10.60 -36.06
C ASN A 2 16.52 -11.69 -35.00
N ARG A 3 16.59 -11.31 -33.71
CA ARG A 3 16.16 -12.18 -32.62
C ARG A 3 14.67 -11.94 -32.42
N GLU A 4 13.86 -12.90 -32.82
CA GLU A 4 12.44 -12.95 -32.52
C GLU A 4 12.21 -12.85 -31.01
N LYS A 5 11.24 -12.00 -30.65
CA LYS A 5 10.71 -11.87 -29.29
C LYS A 5 10.17 -13.24 -28.84
N LYS A 6 10.80 -13.86 -27.85
CA LYS A 6 10.16 -14.96 -27.11
C LYS A 6 9.15 -14.34 -26.16
N PHE A 7 7.89 -14.33 -26.60
CA PHE A 7 6.74 -14.18 -25.72
C PHE A 7 6.90 -15.20 -24.58
N ILE A 8 6.87 -14.72 -23.34
CA ILE A 8 6.57 -15.56 -22.18
C ILE A 8 5.23 -16.22 -22.51
N PRO A 9 5.11 -17.56 -22.49
CA PRO A 9 3.83 -18.19 -22.73
C PRO A 9 2.88 -17.66 -21.65
N SER A 10 1.80 -17.01 -22.07
CA SER A 10 0.64 -16.86 -21.22
C SER A 10 0.33 -18.24 -20.66
N ILE A 11 0.18 -18.35 -19.35
CA ILE A 11 -0.48 -19.53 -18.77
C ILE A 11 -1.78 -19.68 -19.55
N GLU A 12 -1.88 -20.74 -20.36
CA GLU A 12 -3.01 -20.91 -21.26
C GLU A 12 -4.29 -20.90 -20.41
N LYS A 13 -5.24 -20.05 -20.82
CA LYS A 13 -6.53 -19.78 -20.19
C LYS A 13 -7.43 -21.02 -20.03
N GLU A 14 -6.97 -22.22 -20.40
CA GLU A 14 -7.78 -23.44 -20.46
C GLU A 14 -7.49 -24.47 -19.36
N GLU A 15 -6.58 -24.20 -18.40
CA GLU A 15 -6.51 -24.97 -17.14
C GLU A 15 -6.70 -24.15 -15.86
N ILE A 16 -6.94 -22.84 -15.97
CA ILE A 16 -7.32 -21.99 -14.83
C ILE A 16 -8.40 -21.01 -15.30
N GLY A 17 -9.61 -21.54 -15.51
CA GLY A 17 -10.85 -20.76 -15.56
C GLY A 17 -11.58 -20.83 -14.21
N PRO A 18 -12.50 -19.90 -13.89
CA PRO A 18 -13.17 -19.76 -12.59
C PRO A 18 -14.23 -20.85 -12.29
N GLU A 19 -13.99 -22.08 -12.74
CA GLU A 19 -14.88 -23.23 -12.52
C GLU A 19 -14.13 -24.43 -11.95
N LYS A 20 -13.44 -24.23 -10.82
CA LYS A 20 -13.48 -25.24 -9.75
C LYS A 20 -13.88 -24.53 -8.48
N LYS A 21 -15.20 -24.54 -8.22
CA LYS A 21 -15.73 -24.32 -6.88
C LYS A 21 -14.85 -25.15 -5.93
N LEU A 22 -14.29 -24.49 -4.91
CA LEU A 22 -13.78 -25.17 -3.72
C LEU A 22 -14.73 -26.33 -3.38
N PRO A 23 -14.23 -27.55 -3.11
CA PRO A 23 -15.07 -28.69 -2.76
C PRO A 23 -16.15 -28.24 -1.75
N GLU A 24 -17.41 -28.65 -1.93
CA GLU A 24 -18.51 -28.17 -1.07
C GLU A 24 -18.21 -28.36 0.42
N ALA A 25 -17.51 -29.44 0.77
CA ALA A 25 -17.01 -29.70 2.12
C ALA A 25 -15.98 -28.68 2.62
N GLU A 26 -15.23 -28.01 1.75
CA GLU A 26 -14.28 -26.95 2.08
C GLU A 26 -14.95 -25.56 2.10
N LYS A 27 -16.02 -25.35 1.32
CA LYS A 27 -16.91 -24.19 1.50
C LYS A 27 -17.66 -24.27 2.82
N GLU A 28 -18.23 -25.42 3.15
CA GLU A 28 -18.94 -25.66 4.41
C GLU A 28 -18.00 -25.54 5.61
N ARG A 29 -16.77 -26.11 5.54
CA ARG A 29 -15.76 -25.91 6.58
C ARG A 29 -15.27 -24.47 6.68
N ARG A 30 -15.19 -23.71 5.58
CA ARG A 30 -14.87 -22.27 5.60
C ARG A 30 -16.01 -21.45 6.20
N ILE A 31 -17.27 -21.77 5.90
CA ILE A 31 -18.46 -21.10 6.45
C ILE A 31 -18.57 -21.39 7.96
N GLU A 32 -18.47 -22.66 8.38
CA GLU A 32 -18.53 -23.06 9.80
C GLU A 32 -17.36 -22.50 10.63
N ARG A 33 -16.17 -22.31 10.04
CA ARG A 33 -15.01 -21.70 10.71
C ARG A 33 -15.08 -20.17 10.73
N ARG A 34 -15.71 -19.54 9.73
CA ARG A 34 -15.88 -18.07 9.61
C ARG A 34 -16.93 -17.48 10.55
N GLU A 35 -17.97 -18.23 10.90
CA GLU A 35 -19.05 -17.72 11.75
C GLU A 35 -18.68 -17.53 13.23
N ARG A 36 -17.49 -17.97 13.68
CA ARG A 36 -17.11 -17.90 15.11
C ARG A 36 -15.97 -16.95 15.47
N GLU A 37 -14.97 -16.66 14.61
CA GLU A 37 -13.76 -15.93 15.08
C GLU A 37 -13.04 -14.95 14.10
N ASP A 38 -13.34 -14.87 12.80
CA ASP A 38 -12.40 -14.24 11.81
C ASP A 38 -12.87 -12.99 11.04
N SER A 39 -14.06 -12.43 11.28
CA SER A 39 -14.38 -11.08 10.77
C SER A 39 -13.75 -10.01 11.66
N LEU A 40 -13.18 -8.96 11.08
CA LEU A 40 -12.70 -7.82 11.87
C LEU A 40 -13.87 -7.27 12.69
N SER A 41 -13.63 -7.01 13.97
CA SER A 41 -14.68 -6.45 14.84
C SER A 41 -15.26 -5.17 14.23
N ARG A 42 -16.55 -4.92 14.42
CA ARG A 42 -17.20 -3.67 13.95
C ARG A 42 -16.41 -2.41 14.33
N TYR A 43 -15.86 -2.38 15.55
CA TYR A 43 -15.00 -1.30 16.01
C TYR A 43 -13.75 -1.07 15.14
N ILE A 44 -13.10 -2.13 14.65
CA ILE A 44 -11.97 -1.99 13.72
C ILE A 44 -12.48 -1.49 12.37
N LEU A 45 -13.56 -2.09 11.86
CA LEU A 45 -14.15 -1.75 10.57
C LEU A 45 -14.72 -0.33 10.52
N GLU A 46 -15.05 0.30 11.64
CA GLU A 46 -15.43 1.72 11.69
C GLU A 46 -14.24 2.65 11.39
N TRP A 47 -13.00 2.19 11.63
CA TRP A 47 -11.79 2.98 11.46
C TRP A 47 -10.95 2.59 10.25
N TRP A 48 -11.19 1.40 9.70
CA TRP A 48 -10.34 0.80 8.68
C TRP A 48 -11.17 -0.09 7.75
N LYS A 49 -11.63 0.51 6.64
CA LYS A 49 -12.44 -0.14 5.59
C LYS A 49 -11.67 -0.44 4.32
N GLY A 50 -10.39 -0.10 4.26
CA GLY A 50 -9.52 -0.55 3.18
C GLY A 50 -8.06 -0.47 3.56
N ASP A 51 -7.30 -1.46 3.11
CA ASP A 51 -5.84 -1.35 3.10
C ASP A 51 -5.44 -0.62 1.83
N ALA A 52 -4.75 0.51 2.02
CA ALA A 52 -4.51 1.44 0.93
C ALA A 52 -3.02 1.79 0.80
N HIS A 53 -2.17 0.91 1.34
CA HIS A 53 -0.75 0.80 1.04
C HIS A 53 -0.43 -0.70 0.88
N THR A 54 -0.78 -1.27 -0.28
CA THR A 54 -0.61 -2.70 -0.60
C THR A 54 0.19 -2.83 -1.88
N HIS A 55 1.12 -3.79 -1.93
CA HIS A 55 1.97 -4.06 -3.10
C HIS A 55 1.54 -5.40 -3.73
N SER A 56 1.21 -5.34 -5.02
CA SER A 56 0.87 -6.50 -5.84
C SER A 56 2.14 -7.20 -6.35
N LYS A 57 1.97 -8.32 -7.05
CA LYS A 57 3.10 -8.95 -7.77
C LYS A 57 3.79 -7.99 -8.75
N GLU A 58 3.13 -6.92 -9.18
CA GLU A 58 3.70 -5.94 -10.12
C GLU A 58 4.82 -5.09 -9.49
N SER A 59 4.83 -4.90 -8.15
CA SER A 59 5.99 -4.32 -7.44
C SER A 59 7.21 -5.23 -7.51
N THR A 60 7.05 -6.55 -7.68
CA THR A 60 8.21 -7.43 -7.80
C THR A 60 8.91 -7.22 -9.14
N ARG A 61 10.01 -6.46 -9.10
CA ARG A 61 10.88 -6.22 -10.25
C ARG A 61 12.04 -7.21 -10.27
N GLU A 62 12.22 -7.87 -11.40
CA GLU A 62 13.33 -8.82 -11.62
C GLU A 62 14.69 -8.16 -11.35
N GLU A 63 14.85 -6.93 -11.82
CA GLU A 63 16.11 -6.18 -11.71
C GLU A 63 16.51 -5.91 -10.25
N TRP A 64 15.56 -5.98 -9.31
CA TRP A 64 15.82 -5.70 -7.90
C TRP A 64 16.27 -6.95 -7.13
N GLY A 65 16.04 -8.14 -7.71
CA GLY A 65 16.48 -9.43 -7.20
C GLY A 65 15.84 -9.83 -5.87
N TYR A 66 14.72 -9.19 -5.49
CA TYR A 66 13.95 -9.48 -4.29
C TYR A 66 12.45 -9.26 -4.53
N PRO A 67 11.57 -10.14 -4.02
CA PRO A 67 10.12 -10.01 -4.15
C PRO A 67 9.56 -8.90 -3.25
N GLU A 68 8.79 -7.98 -3.83
CA GLU A 68 8.11 -6.92 -3.08
C GLU A 68 6.61 -7.16 -2.94
N GLY A 69 5.98 -7.81 -3.90
CA GLY A 69 4.63 -8.33 -3.74
C GLY A 69 4.45 -9.68 -4.40
N LEU A 70 3.43 -10.41 -3.97
CA LEU A 70 3.22 -11.82 -4.38
C LEU A 70 1.84 -12.09 -4.99
N TYR A 71 0.87 -11.24 -4.69
CA TYR A 71 -0.55 -11.50 -4.98
C TYR A 71 -1.01 -10.70 -6.17
N ASP A 72 -1.94 -11.30 -6.91
CA ASP A 72 -2.64 -10.65 -8.01
C ASP A 72 -3.75 -9.74 -7.44
N ILE A 73 -4.21 -8.79 -8.24
CA ILE A 73 -5.25 -7.82 -7.85
C ILE A 73 -6.47 -8.54 -7.30
N GLU A 74 -6.96 -9.55 -8.02
CA GLU A 74 -8.17 -10.31 -7.67
C GLU A 74 -8.00 -11.12 -6.39
N GLU A 75 -6.82 -11.73 -6.18
CA GLU A 75 -6.51 -12.49 -4.96
C GLU A 75 -6.52 -11.59 -3.73
N ALA A 76 -5.88 -10.41 -3.84
CA ALA A 76 -5.85 -9.43 -2.75
C ALA A 76 -7.23 -8.83 -2.49
N MET A 77 -8.02 -8.53 -3.53
CA MET A 77 -9.40 -8.10 -3.38
C MET A 77 -10.26 -9.15 -2.67
N ASP A 78 -10.17 -10.42 -3.07
CA ASP A 78 -10.93 -11.48 -2.41
C ASP A 78 -10.52 -11.63 -0.94
N TYR A 79 -9.22 -11.56 -0.64
CA TYR A 79 -8.73 -11.59 0.72
C TYR A 79 -9.32 -10.46 1.58
N TYR A 80 -9.23 -9.21 1.13
CA TYR A 80 -9.70 -8.06 1.90
C TYR A 80 -11.22 -8.00 2.02
N LYS A 81 -11.95 -8.43 0.98
CA LYS A 81 -13.41 -8.56 1.04
C LYS A 81 -13.83 -9.51 2.15
N GLU A 82 -13.14 -10.63 2.29
CA GLU A 82 -13.44 -11.63 3.32
C GLU A 82 -13.12 -11.14 4.74
N LEU A 83 -12.30 -10.10 4.87
CA LEU A 83 -12.06 -9.39 6.15
C LEU A 83 -13.11 -8.32 6.44
N GLY A 84 -14.05 -8.06 5.52
CA GLY A 84 -15.10 -7.05 5.64
C GLY A 84 -14.69 -5.65 5.17
N LEU A 85 -13.60 -5.54 4.41
CA LEU A 85 -13.16 -4.29 3.79
C LEU A 85 -13.96 -4.00 2.50
N GLU A 86 -14.09 -2.71 2.18
CA GLU A 86 -14.83 -2.19 1.04
C GLU A 86 -13.92 -1.89 -0.16
N PHE A 87 -12.62 -1.73 0.08
CA PHE A 87 -11.67 -1.43 -0.98
C PHE A 87 -10.22 -1.82 -0.63
N VAL A 88 -9.37 -1.82 -1.64
CA VAL A 88 -7.91 -1.95 -1.56
C VAL A 88 -7.25 -0.95 -2.52
N CYS A 89 -6.14 -0.34 -2.14
CA CYS A 89 -5.31 0.43 -3.07
C CYS A 89 -3.99 -0.30 -3.33
N PHE A 90 -3.66 -0.48 -4.61
CA PHE A 90 -2.39 -1.06 -5.06
C PHE A 90 -1.41 0.09 -5.31
N THR A 91 -0.38 0.17 -4.47
CA THR A 91 0.56 1.30 -4.41
C THR A 91 1.97 0.81 -4.62
N GLU A 92 2.24 0.35 -5.84
CA GLU A 92 3.50 -0.28 -6.20
C GLU A 92 4.68 0.71 -6.09
N HIS A 93 5.91 0.19 -5.98
CA HIS A 93 7.09 1.03 -6.07
C HIS A 93 7.42 1.40 -7.52
N ALA A 94 7.81 2.66 -7.73
CA ALA A 94 8.22 3.17 -9.04
C ALA A 94 9.74 3.06 -9.29
N SER A 95 10.54 3.00 -8.24
CA SER A 95 11.97 2.69 -8.29
C SER A 95 12.40 2.04 -6.97
N LYS A 96 13.58 1.40 -6.96
CA LYS A 96 14.02 0.64 -5.80
C LYS A 96 14.16 1.56 -4.58
N PRO A 97 13.46 1.32 -3.46
CA PRO A 97 13.50 2.21 -2.30
C PRO A 97 14.91 2.51 -1.74
N GLY A 98 15.83 1.55 -1.83
CA GLY A 98 17.22 1.72 -1.39
C GLY A 98 18.14 2.40 -2.39
N SER A 99 17.67 2.69 -3.60
CA SER A 99 18.43 3.30 -4.69
C SER A 99 17.45 3.93 -5.69
N PRO A 100 16.69 4.95 -5.29
CA PRO A 100 15.66 5.53 -6.15
C PRO A 100 16.29 6.24 -7.35
N GLU A 101 15.54 6.25 -8.45
CA GLU A 101 15.98 6.82 -9.72
C GLU A 101 14.77 7.42 -10.46
N LYS A 102 15.00 8.52 -11.18
CA LYS A 102 13.95 9.14 -11.99
C LYS A 102 13.57 8.22 -13.15
N GLN A 103 12.27 8.01 -13.31
CA GLN A 103 11.69 7.27 -14.41
C GLN A 103 11.30 8.24 -15.54
N SER A 104 11.44 7.80 -16.79
CA SER A 104 10.79 8.48 -17.92
C SER A 104 9.35 7.95 -18.07
N PRO A 105 8.43 8.71 -18.67
CA PRO A 105 7.07 8.23 -18.92
C PRO A 105 7.00 6.94 -19.74
N GLU A 106 7.95 6.75 -20.67
CA GLU A 106 8.06 5.56 -21.52
C GLU A 106 8.76 4.38 -20.83
N SER A 107 9.23 4.55 -19.58
CA SER A 107 9.90 3.48 -18.86
C SER A 107 8.95 2.29 -18.68
N ARG A 108 9.53 1.07 -18.63
CA ARG A 108 8.78 -0.17 -18.41
C ARG A 108 7.90 -0.08 -17.15
N ILE A 109 8.38 0.60 -16.11
CA ILE A 109 7.69 0.75 -14.83
C ILE A 109 6.48 1.66 -14.97
N CYS A 110 6.65 2.84 -15.56
CA CYS A 110 5.55 3.77 -15.83
C CYS A 110 4.46 3.11 -16.68
N GLN A 111 4.84 2.42 -17.76
CA GLN A 111 3.90 1.71 -18.63
C GLN A 111 3.20 0.54 -17.91
N SER A 112 3.89 -0.14 -16.99
CA SER A 112 3.32 -1.20 -16.12
C SER A 112 2.25 -0.63 -15.18
N LEU A 113 2.50 0.51 -14.51
CA LEU A 113 1.53 1.18 -13.63
C LEU A 113 0.27 1.63 -14.38
N LEU A 114 0.43 2.17 -15.60
CA LEU A 114 -0.72 2.58 -16.43
C LEU A 114 -1.55 1.38 -16.88
N LYS A 115 -0.89 0.28 -17.26
CA LYS A 115 -1.58 -0.97 -17.60
C LYS A 115 -2.29 -1.58 -16.39
N GLU A 116 -1.70 -1.51 -15.20
CA GLU A 116 -2.34 -1.94 -13.96
C GLU A 116 -3.58 -1.10 -13.65
N THR A 117 -3.53 0.23 -13.89
CA THR A 117 -4.68 1.13 -13.78
C THR A 117 -5.83 0.74 -14.72
N GLU A 118 -5.51 0.37 -15.96
CA GLU A 118 -6.51 -0.17 -16.90
C GLU A 118 -7.11 -1.48 -16.37
N ARG A 119 -6.28 -2.41 -15.88
CA ARG A 119 -6.78 -3.67 -15.31
C ARG A 119 -7.69 -3.44 -14.09
N ILE A 120 -7.32 -2.54 -13.20
CA ILE A 120 -8.12 -2.16 -12.03
C ILE A 120 -9.49 -1.62 -12.48
N THR A 121 -9.52 -0.78 -13.52
CA THR A 121 -10.76 -0.26 -14.10
C THR A 121 -11.65 -1.40 -14.61
N GLU A 122 -11.09 -2.37 -15.33
CA GLU A 122 -11.82 -3.54 -15.81
C GLU A 122 -12.37 -4.40 -14.67
N VAL A 123 -11.54 -4.74 -13.68
CA VAL A 123 -11.92 -5.58 -12.54
C VAL A 123 -13.04 -4.95 -11.73
N ASN A 124 -13.00 -3.64 -11.51
CA ASN A 124 -14.08 -2.94 -10.80
C ASN A 124 -15.41 -3.02 -11.56
N LEU A 125 -15.39 -2.93 -12.89
CA LEU A 125 -16.59 -3.09 -13.73
C LEU A 125 -17.11 -4.53 -13.70
N GLU A 126 -16.22 -5.52 -13.76
CA GLU A 126 -16.55 -6.95 -13.66
C GLU A 126 -17.22 -7.28 -12.31
N ARG A 127 -16.69 -6.73 -11.21
CA ARG A 127 -17.10 -7.03 -9.83
C ARG A 127 -18.28 -6.21 -9.31
N LYS A 128 -18.73 -5.18 -10.04
CA LYS A 128 -19.96 -4.40 -9.76
C LYS A 128 -20.08 -3.86 -8.33
N GLY A 129 -18.97 -3.46 -7.72
CA GLY A 129 -18.97 -2.74 -6.43
C GLY A 129 -18.90 -3.59 -5.16
N ASP A 130 -18.74 -4.91 -5.27
CA ASP A 130 -18.54 -5.84 -4.13
C ASP A 130 -17.35 -5.46 -3.23
N ILE A 131 -16.22 -5.14 -3.87
CA ILE A 131 -15.02 -4.55 -3.28
C ILE A 131 -14.35 -3.75 -4.40
N ALA A 132 -13.90 -2.53 -4.10
CA ALA A 132 -13.23 -1.68 -5.07
C ALA A 132 -11.71 -1.84 -5.02
N ALA A 133 -11.05 -1.76 -6.18
CA ALA A 133 -9.61 -1.56 -6.27
C ALA A 133 -9.32 -0.12 -6.73
N LEU A 134 -8.23 0.46 -6.23
CA LEU A 134 -7.71 1.75 -6.67
C LEU A 134 -6.26 1.59 -7.12
N SER A 135 -5.90 2.26 -8.21
CA SER A 135 -4.52 2.30 -8.69
C SER A 135 -3.73 3.39 -7.98
N GLY A 136 -2.47 3.12 -7.69
CA GLY A 136 -1.63 4.07 -6.99
C GLY A 136 -0.17 3.75 -7.10
N VAL A 137 0.61 4.51 -6.33
CA VAL A 137 2.07 4.33 -6.25
C VAL A 137 2.55 4.76 -4.86
N GLU A 138 3.56 4.05 -4.36
CA GLU A 138 4.47 4.57 -3.34
C GLU A 138 5.70 5.18 -4.03
N THR A 139 5.64 6.47 -4.34
CA THR A 139 6.73 7.21 -5.01
C THR A 139 7.82 7.59 -4.01
N ASN A 140 9.08 7.40 -4.41
CA ASN A 140 10.23 7.81 -3.61
C ASN A 140 10.38 9.34 -3.65
N ILE A 141 10.65 9.95 -2.50
CA ILE A 141 11.12 11.33 -2.40
C ILE A 141 12.61 11.31 -2.10
N PHE A 142 13.42 11.94 -2.95
CA PHE A 142 14.87 11.94 -2.81
C PHE A 142 15.52 13.18 -3.41
N PHE A 143 16.81 13.40 -3.16
CA PHE A 143 17.60 14.41 -3.89
C PHE A 143 18.17 13.82 -5.17
N ASP A 144 17.97 14.51 -6.29
CA ASP A 144 18.55 14.11 -7.56
C ASP A 144 20.05 14.42 -7.67
N GLU A 145 20.65 14.11 -8.82
CA GLU A 145 22.08 14.34 -9.09
C GLU A 145 22.50 15.82 -9.02
N ASN A 146 21.55 16.76 -9.10
CA ASN A 146 21.76 18.20 -8.99
C ASN A 146 21.41 18.74 -7.61
N ASP A 147 21.23 17.86 -6.63
CA ASP A 147 20.88 18.20 -5.25
C ASP A 147 19.53 18.92 -5.13
N GLN A 148 18.56 18.56 -5.96
CA GLN A 148 17.20 19.07 -5.88
C GLN A 148 16.23 17.97 -5.41
N PRO A 149 15.30 18.27 -4.49
CA PRO A 149 14.29 17.31 -4.09
C PRO A 149 13.40 16.95 -5.29
N THR A 150 13.12 15.67 -5.47
CA THR A 150 12.36 15.12 -6.60
C THR A 150 11.52 13.92 -6.18
N LEU A 151 10.57 13.55 -7.05
CA LEU A 151 9.92 12.25 -7.07
C LEU A 151 10.56 11.34 -8.13
N ASP A 152 10.35 10.02 -8.03
CA ASP A 152 10.81 9.07 -9.04
C ASP A 152 9.90 8.99 -10.28
N LEU A 153 8.63 9.38 -10.19
CA LEU A 153 7.71 9.42 -11.32
C LEU A 153 7.48 10.83 -11.87
N PRO A 154 7.27 10.96 -13.20
CA PRO A 154 6.85 12.21 -13.82
C PRO A 154 5.36 12.50 -13.54
N GLU A 155 5.03 13.78 -13.47
CA GLU A 155 3.66 14.32 -13.25
C GLU A 155 2.61 13.66 -14.15
N GLU A 156 2.90 13.49 -15.44
CA GLU A 156 1.99 12.91 -16.43
C GLU A 156 1.59 11.44 -16.16
N VAL A 157 2.38 10.71 -15.36
CA VAL A 157 2.04 9.38 -14.86
C VAL A 157 1.28 9.50 -13.54
N LEU A 158 1.76 10.34 -12.61
CA LEU A 158 1.12 10.55 -11.30
C LEU A 158 -0.35 10.99 -11.41
N GLN A 159 -0.67 11.87 -12.37
CA GLN A 159 -2.03 12.36 -12.63
C GLN A 159 -3.01 11.29 -13.08
N LYS A 160 -2.51 10.14 -13.57
CA LYS A 160 -3.34 9.02 -14.04
C LYS A 160 -3.63 7.99 -12.95
N LEU A 161 -3.01 8.12 -11.78
CA LEU A 161 -3.17 7.22 -10.64
C LEU A 161 -4.19 7.75 -9.64
N ASP A 162 -5.03 6.86 -9.10
CA ASP A 162 -6.10 7.25 -8.18
C ASP A 162 -5.55 7.82 -6.86
N ILE A 163 -4.43 7.29 -6.38
CA ILE A 163 -3.79 7.72 -5.13
C ILE A 163 -2.26 7.72 -5.24
N VAL A 164 -1.61 8.75 -4.70
CA VAL A 164 -0.14 8.86 -4.68
C VAL A 164 0.33 9.00 -3.23
N ILE A 165 1.11 8.02 -2.78
CA ILE A 165 1.81 8.04 -1.49
C ILE A 165 3.26 8.44 -1.76
N ALA A 166 3.71 9.55 -1.17
CA ALA A 166 5.10 9.98 -1.27
C ALA A 166 5.85 9.63 0.01
N SER A 167 6.92 8.84 -0.14
CA SER A 167 7.63 8.22 0.96
C SER A 167 9.13 8.51 0.89
N ARG A 168 9.76 8.66 2.05
CA ARG A 168 11.22 8.79 2.16
C ARG A 168 11.84 7.47 2.55
N HIS A 169 12.74 6.96 1.71
CA HIS A 169 13.48 5.73 1.97
C HIS A 169 14.95 6.05 2.25
N ALA A 170 15.60 5.27 3.12
CA ALA A 170 16.85 5.67 3.79
C ALA A 170 18.07 5.77 2.85
N ILE A 171 18.22 6.90 2.18
CA ILE A 171 19.48 7.30 1.54
C ILE A 171 20.35 8.00 2.59
N VAL A 172 21.65 7.72 2.63
CA VAL A 172 22.55 8.12 3.74
C VAL A 172 22.57 9.64 3.99
N ARG A 173 22.47 10.45 2.93
CA ARG A 173 22.45 11.92 2.98
C ARG A 173 21.19 12.50 3.63
N GLU A 174 20.12 11.72 3.64
CA GLU A 174 18.76 12.14 3.94
C GLU A 174 18.36 11.99 5.41
N LYS A 175 19.35 11.79 6.28
CA LYS A 175 19.14 11.69 7.73
C LYS A 175 19.23 13.04 8.44
N GLU A 176 19.71 14.09 7.78
CA GLU A 176 19.82 15.42 8.37
C GLU A 176 18.46 16.13 8.46
N PRO A 177 18.14 16.80 9.58
CA PRO A 177 16.84 17.46 9.78
C PRO A 177 16.43 18.40 8.65
N GLU A 178 17.36 19.19 8.12
CA GLU A 178 17.04 20.13 7.04
C GLU A 178 16.70 19.39 5.73
N ALA A 179 17.48 18.35 5.38
CA ALA A 179 17.20 17.52 4.22
C ALA A 179 15.85 16.78 4.34
N ILE A 180 15.50 16.31 5.54
CA ILE A 180 14.18 15.72 5.85
C ILE A 180 13.08 16.76 5.61
N LYS A 181 13.28 17.98 6.11
CA LYS A 181 12.30 19.06 5.95
C LYS A 181 12.10 19.44 4.49
N GLU A 182 13.18 19.66 3.75
CA GLU A 182 13.16 20.10 2.36
C GLU A 182 12.42 19.10 1.46
N THR A 183 12.78 17.82 1.55
CA THR A 183 12.13 16.75 0.78
C THR A 183 10.65 16.58 1.13
N LEU A 184 10.29 16.61 2.42
CA LEU A 184 8.89 16.51 2.83
C LEU A 184 8.08 17.72 2.35
N LEU A 185 8.57 18.94 2.50
CA LEU A 185 7.88 20.14 2.03
C LEU A 185 7.72 20.14 0.51
N PHE A 186 8.73 19.67 -0.24
CA PHE A 186 8.62 19.48 -1.68
C PHE A 186 7.47 18.53 -2.04
N ALA A 187 7.41 17.35 -1.41
CA ALA A 187 6.35 16.37 -1.67
C ALA A 187 4.96 16.87 -1.26
N ILE A 188 4.85 17.58 -0.14
CA ILE A 188 3.57 18.14 0.34
C ILE A 188 3.07 19.25 -0.61
N ARG A 189 3.97 20.05 -1.20
CA ARG A 189 3.58 21.10 -2.14
C ARG A 189 3.29 20.61 -3.54
N ASN A 190 3.68 19.37 -3.87
CA ASN A 190 3.34 18.76 -5.15
C ASN A 190 1.81 18.47 -5.20
N PRO A 191 1.08 18.92 -6.24
CA PRO A 191 -0.36 18.74 -6.33
C PRO A 191 -0.81 17.29 -6.54
N ASP A 192 0.03 16.42 -7.11
CA ASP A 192 -0.33 15.03 -7.41
C ASP A 192 -0.19 14.10 -6.21
N VAL A 193 0.59 14.49 -5.20
CA VAL A 193 0.78 13.74 -3.95
C VAL A 193 -0.47 13.85 -3.07
N ASP A 194 -0.95 12.76 -2.50
CA ASP A 194 -2.12 12.76 -1.62
C ASP A 194 -1.77 12.48 -0.17
N VAL A 195 -0.77 11.62 0.03
CA VAL A 195 -0.40 11.06 1.33
C VAL A 195 1.11 11.16 1.53
N ILE A 196 1.53 11.54 2.73
CA ILE A 196 2.92 11.39 3.16
C ILE A 196 3.07 10.04 3.89
N GLY A 197 3.77 9.11 3.23
CA GLY A 197 4.00 7.75 3.70
C GLY A 197 5.04 7.68 4.82
N HIS A 198 4.80 6.78 5.79
CA HIS A 198 5.62 6.46 6.96
C HIS A 198 6.66 7.55 7.39
N PRO A 199 6.20 8.77 7.73
CA PRO A 199 6.98 10.01 7.64
C PRO A 199 8.25 10.08 8.51
N ASP A 200 8.38 9.27 9.58
CA ASP A 200 9.56 9.24 10.45
C ASP A 200 10.34 7.90 10.46
N ARG A 201 10.00 6.93 9.59
CA ARG A 201 10.48 5.52 9.58
C ARG A 201 11.97 5.31 9.86
N TYR A 202 12.83 6.14 9.26
CA TYR A 202 14.29 5.93 9.27
C TYR A 202 15.07 6.91 10.13
N THR A 203 14.45 8.04 10.46
CA THR A 203 15.08 9.10 11.27
C THR A 203 15.18 8.72 12.75
N ARG A 204 14.32 7.80 13.20
CA ARG A 204 14.23 7.40 14.61
C ARG A 204 15.05 6.20 15.05
N GLN A 205 15.57 5.44 14.10
CA GLN A 205 16.24 4.18 14.42
C GLN A 205 17.66 4.40 14.99
N ASP A 206 18.22 5.58 14.77
CA ASP A 206 19.54 5.97 15.25
C ASP A 206 19.47 6.65 16.63
N ARG A 207 19.39 5.83 17.68
CA ARG A 207 19.35 6.32 19.08
C ARG A 207 20.67 6.92 19.55
N GLU A 208 21.74 6.79 18.78
CA GLU A 208 23.08 7.27 19.12
C GLU A 208 23.29 8.73 18.70
N LYS A 209 22.31 9.34 18.02
CA LYS A 209 22.33 10.76 17.63
C LYS A 209 22.40 11.70 18.83
N SER A 210 23.14 12.79 18.66
CA SER A 210 23.36 13.80 19.71
C SER A 210 22.07 14.50 20.15
N PRO A 211 22.02 15.07 21.37
CA PRO A 211 20.89 15.88 21.81
C PRO A 211 20.58 17.06 20.86
N GLU A 212 21.62 17.66 20.26
CA GLU A 212 21.48 18.74 19.28
C GLU A 212 20.76 18.27 18.00
N TYR A 213 21.10 17.09 17.49
CA TYR A 213 20.40 16.49 16.35
C TYR A 213 18.90 16.36 16.66
N TRP A 214 18.56 15.79 17.83
CA TRP A 214 17.16 15.59 18.20
C TRP A 214 16.41 16.90 18.39
N GLN A 215 17.07 17.95 18.91
CA GLN A 215 16.47 19.28 18.99
C GLN A 215 16.12 19.81 17.59
N LYS A 216 17.09 19.79 16.65
CA LYS A 216 16.87 20.19 15.26
C LYS A 216 15.77 19.36 14.59
N TYR A 217 15.83 18.03 14.76
CA TYR A 217 14.85 17.10 14.24
C TYR A 217 13.42 17.37 14.75
N TRP A 218 13.25 17.73 16.02
CA TRP A 218 11.90 18.04 16.52
C TRP A 218 11.40 19.41 16.08
N ASN A 219 12.31 20.34 15.80
CA ASN A 219 11.95 21.71 15.38
C ASN A 219 11.44 21.80 13.94
N ILE A 220 11.72 20.82 13.08
CA ILE A 220 11.23 20.82 11.69
C ILE A 220 9.74 20.44 11.58
N TRP A 221 9.23 19.63 12.50
CA TRP A 221 7.90 19.01 12.38
C TRP A 221 6.70 19.96 12.46
N PRO A 222 6.69 21.03 13.28
CA PRO A 222 5.54 21.94 13.33
C PRO A 222 5.20 22.53 11.96
N GLU A 223 6.20 22.96 11.20
CA GLU A 223 6.02 23.51 9.85
C GLU A 223 5.53 22.45 8.87
N ILE A 224 6.16 21.26 8.87
CA ILE A 224 5.78 20.14 8.00
C ILE A 224 4.32 19.72 8.24
N LEU A 225 3.91 19.57 9.49
CA LEU A 225 2.54 19.17 9.83
C LEU A 225 1.52 20.26 9.46
N GLN A 226 1.89 21.53 9.60
CA GLN A 226 1.05 22.64 9.19
C GLN A 226 0.89 22.64 7.66
N GLU A 227 1.96 22.43 6.92
CA GLU A 227 1.93 22.30 5.46
C GLU A 227 1.08 21.11 5.00
N ILE A 228 1.16 19.95 5.67
CA ILE A 228 0.28 18.78 5.41
C ILE A 228 -1.18 19.17 5.53
N LYS A 229 -1.54 19.90 6.60
CA LYS A 229 -2.92 20.34 6.84
C LYS A 229 -3.37 21.35 5.78
N ASP A 230 -2.57 22.37 5.51
CA ASP A 230 -2.94 23.47 4.61
C ASP A 230 -3.08 23.00 3.16
N ASN A 231 -2.31 22.00 2.77
CA ASN A 231 -2.42 21.36 1.46
C ASN A 231 -3.38 20.16 1.44
N ASN A 232 -4.20 19.94 2.47
CA ASN A 232 -5.15 18.82 2.57
C ASN A 232 -4.53 17.45 2.27
N LYS A 233 -3.31 17.17 2.75
CA LYS A 233 -2.66 15.86 2.63
C LYS A 233 -3.02 14.96 3.81
N ALA A 234 -2.91 13.65 3.59
CA ALA A 234 -3.03 12.67 4.67
C ALA A 234 -1.66 12.30 5.26
N PHE A 235 -1.63 12.06 6.57
CA PHE A 235 -0.48 11.59 7.31
C PHE A 235 -0.59 10.09 7.56
N GLU A 236 0.37 9.30 7.08
CA GLU A 236 0.29 7.85 7.24
C GLU A 236 0.69 7.37 8.65
N VAL A 237 -0.15 6.49 9.22
CA VAL A 237 0.16 5.62 10.35
C VAL A 237 0.43 4.21 9.80
N ASN A 238 1.65 3.99 9.33
CA ASN A 238 2.10 2.70 8.83
C ASN A 238 2.31 1.72 9.98
N LEU A 239 1.57 0.62 10.03
CA LEU A 239 1.58 -0.30 11.17
C LEU A 239 2.86 -1.15 11.23
N ASN A 240 3.63 -1.26 10.15
CA ASN A 240 4.93 -1.91 10.15
C ASN A 240 6.08 -0.96 10.52
N SER A 241 5.92 0.34 10.26
CA SER A 241 6.84 1.38 10.69
C SER A 241 6.09 2.59 11.25
N PRO A 242 5.52 2.48 12.45
CA PRO A 242 4.57 3.48 12.90
C PRO A 242 5.25 4.74 13.42
N PRO A 243 4.56 5.90 13.29
CA PRO A 243 5.07 7.17 13.75
C PRO A 243 5.34 7.15 15.25
N SER A 244 6.28 7.99 15.69
CA SER A 244 6.51 8.18 17.11
C SER A 244 5.29 8.72 17.84
N ARG A 245 5.18 8.44 19.13
CA ARG A 245 4.11 9.00 19.98
C ARG A 245 4.13 10.53 20.00
N LYS A 246 5.33 11.14 19.98
CA LYS A 246 5.49 12.60 19.99
C LYS A 246 4.99 13.19 18.67
N LEU A 247 5.44 12.64 17.53
CA LEU A 247 4.98 13.08 16.20
C LEU A 247 3.47 12.86 16.02
N THR A 248 2.96 11.71 16.44
CA THR A 248 1.51 11.41 16.42
C THR A 248 0.74 12.48 17.18
N LYS A 249 1.18 12.83 18.40
CA LYS A 249 0.51 13.86 19.20
C LYS A 249 0.52 15.22 18.49
N MET A 250 1.66 15.63 17.94
CA MET A 250 1.76 16.88 17.17
C MET A 250 0.82 16.86 15.96
N ALA A 251 0.78 15.77 15.19
CA ALA A 251 -0.12 15.60 14.05
C ALA A 251 -1.61 15.68 14.47
N VAL A 252 -1.96 15.07 15.61
CA VAL A 252 -3.32 15.18 16.17
C VAL A 252 -3.66 16.62 16.48
N GLU A 253 -2.79 17.33 17.20
CA GLU A 253 -2.95 18.73 17.63
C GLU A 253 -3.04 19.71 16.46
N THR A 254 -2.21 19.53 15.42
CA THR A 254 -2.28 20.34 14.20
C THR A 254 -3.61 20.16 13.47
N GLY A 255 -4.16 18.94 13.47
CA GLY A 255 -5.44 18.62 12.84
C GLY A 255 -5.32 17.98 11.46
N VAL A 256 -4.21 17.29 11.16
CA VAL A 256 -4.01 16.59 9.87
C VAL A 256 -4.95 15.40 9.72
N LYS A 257 -5.31 15.03 8.48
CA LYS A 257 -6.02 13.76 8.24
C LYS A 257 -5.05 12.58 8.38
N PHE A 258 -5.55 11.42 8.77
CA PHE A 258 -4.76 10.20 8.96
C PHE A 258 -5.08 9.14 7.91
N PHE A 259 -4.14 8.24 7.69
CA PHE A 259 -4.27 7.11 6.80
C PHE A 259 -3.58 5.90 7.42
N ILE A 260 -4.31 4.83 7.74
CA ILE A 260 -3.77 3.71 8.53
C ILE A 260 -3.57 2.52 7.61
N ASN A 261 -2.33 2.05 7.41
CA ASN A 261 -2.06 0.92 6.52
C ASN A 261 -1.01 -0.02 7.08
N TYR A 262 -0.91 -1.21 6.48
CA TYR A 262 0.16 -2.15 6.81
C TYR A 262 1.38 -2.02 5.93
N ASP A 263 1.30 -1.41 4.73
CA ASP A 263 2.41 -1.48 3.76
C ASP A 263 2.66 -2.97 3.43
N ALA A 264 1.58 -3.57 2.90
CA ALA A 264 1.41 -5.01 2.77
C ALA A 264 2.11 -5.51 1.51
N HIS A 265 3.26 -6.17 1.70
CA HIS A 265 4.08 -6.80 0.65
C HIS A 265 3.84 -8.31 0.56
N ASP A 266 3.57 -8.92 1.72
CA ASP A 266 3.18 -10.31 1.84
C ASP A 266 2.24 -10.43 3.04
N PHE A 267 1.15 -11.16 2.90
CA PHE A 267 0.26 -11.51 4.00
C PHE A 267 0.96 -12.38 5.08
N ASN A 268 2.26 -12.70 4.94
CA ASN A 268 3.13 -13.20 6.01
C ASN A 268 3.52 -12.14 7.07
N GLN A 269 3.37 -10.84 6.80
CA GLN A 269 3.62 -9.77 7.79
C GLN A 269 2.72 -9.89 9.05
N TYR A 270 1.71 -10.75 8.95
CA TYR A 270 0.68 -11.06 9.91
C TYR A 270 1.05 -12.20 10.89
N LYS A 271 1.94 -13.12 10.49
CA LYS A 271 2.21 -14.37 11.23
C LYS A 271 3.63 -14.90 10.96
N LYS A 272 4.62 -14.36 11.70
CA LYS A 272 6.02 -14.86 11.74
C LYS A 272 6.13 -16.25 12.42
N GLU A 273 5.34 -17.22 11.98
CA GLU A 273 5.51 -18.60 12.38
C GLU A 273 6.63 -19.21 11.54
N LYS A 274 7.60 -19.82 12.22
CA LYS A 274 8.73 -20.49 11.56
C LYS A 274 8.31 -21.91 11.15
N THR A 275 7.28 -22.04 10.32
CA THR A 275 6.91 -23.32 9.74
C THR A 275 7.84 -23.68 8.58
N GLU A 276 7.89 -24.95 8.23
CA GLU A 276 8.63 -25.40 7.05
C GLU A 276 8.11 -24.70 5.79
N LEU A 277 6.79 -24.65 5.60
CA LEU A 277 6.14 -23.96 4.48
C LEU A 277 6.50 -22.46 4.42
N THR A 278 6.63 -21.79 5.57
CA THR A 278 7.07 -20.39 5.59
C THR A 278 8.51 -20.26 5.10
N ARG A 279 9.42 -21.12 5.57
CA ARG A 279 10.82 -21.09 5.16
C ARG A 279 10.99 -21.40 3.67
N THR A 280 10.39 -22.49 3.21
CA THR A 280 10.50 -22.93 1.82
C THR A 280 9.76 -21.98 0.87
N GLY A 281 8.61 -21.43 1.28
CA GLY A 281 7.88 -20.41 0.54
C GLY A 281 8.69 -19.13 0.34
N GLU A 282 9.32 -18.59 1.39
CA GLU A 282 10.19 -17.42 1.28
C GLU A 282 11.42 -17.66 0.39
N GLU A 283 12.00 -18.86 0.44
CA GLU A 283 13.10 -19.26 -0.46
C GLU A 283 12.63 -19.35 -1.92
N ALA A 284 11.49 -20.00 -2.17
CA ALA A 284 10.90 -20.13 -3.49
C ALA A 284 10.51 -18.75 -4.06
N LYS A 285 10.00 -17.85 -3.23
CA LYS A 285 9.64 -16.46 -3.59
C LYS A 285 10.85 -15.67 -4.08
N LYS A 286 11.99 -15.80 -3.40
CA LYS A 286 13.26 -15.17 -3.84
C LYS A 286 13.77 -15.71 -5.17
N LYS A 287 13.60 -17.01 -5.43
CA LYS A 287 13.96 -17.60 -6.73
C LYS A 287 13.02 -17.13 -7.83
N TRP A 288 11.71 -17.08 -7.54
CA TRP A 288 10.70 -16.58 -8.45
C TRP A 288 10.97 -15.13 -8.88
N ALA A 289 11.31 -14.25 -7.95
CA ALA A 289 11.68 -12.86 -8.25
C ALA A 289 12.95 -12.70 -9.12
N LYS A 290 13.73 -13.77 -9.31
CA LYS A 290 14.94 -13.79 -10.15
C LYS A 290 14.78 -14.61 -11.43
N GLU A 291 13.57 -15.08 -11.71
CA GLU A 291 13.30 -16.06 -12.78
C GLU A 291 14.09 -17.39 -12.65
N GLU A 292 14.57 -17.73 -11.45
CA GLU A 292 15.35 -18.93 -11.14
C GLU A 292 14.49 -20.06 -10.51
N VAL A 293 13.18 -20.04 -10.77
CA VAL A 293 12.20 -20.89 -10.09
C VAL A 293 12.08 -22.28 -10.74
N SER A 294 12.16 -23.35 -9.92
CA SER A 294 11.89 -24.71 -10.39
C SER A 294 10.40 -25.06 -10.31
N LYS A 295 9.97 -26.14 -10.97
CA LYS A 295 8.59 -26.67 -10.82
C LYS A 295 8.23 -26.93 -9.36
N LYS A 296 9.17 -27.46 -8.57
CA LYS A 296 8.97 -27.71 -7.13
C LYS A 296 8.78 -26.39 -6.37
N ASP A 297 9.56 -25.37 -6.70
CA ASP A 297 9.44 -24.05 -6.07
C ASP A 297 8.07 -23.41 -6.42
N LEU A 298 7.54 -23.59 -7.63
CA LEU A 298 6.21 -23.13 -8.01
C LEU A 298 5.09 -23.82 -7.20
N GLU A 299 5.17 -25.14 -6.99
CA GLU A 299 4.18 -25.84 -6.15
C GLU A 299 4.26 -25.38 -4.69
N ILE A 300 5.47 -25.20 -4.15
CA ILE A 300 5.67 -24.62 -2.81
C ILE A 300 5.07 -23.21 -2.74
N LEU A 301 5.26 -22.38 -3.76
CA LEU A 301 4.69 -21.03 -3.81
C LEU A 301 3.16 -21.05 -3.85
N LYS A 302 2.55 -21.98 -4.58
CA LYS A 302 1.08 -22.14 -4.60
C LYS A 302 0.55 -22.50 -3.22
N GLU A 303 1.16 -23.47 -2.55
CA GLU A 303 0.79 -23.86 -1.19
C GLU A 303 0.97 -22.71 -0.21
N TYR A 304 2.11 -22.01 -0.30
CA TYR A 304 2.42 -20.84 0.50
C TYR A 304 1.39 -19.72 0.30
N LYS A 305 1.11 -19.32 -0.94
CA LYS A 305 0.08 -18.31 -1.26
C LYS A 305 -1.29 -18.71 -0.70
N THR A 306 -1.68 -19.98 -0.87
CA THR A 306 -2.98 -20.48 -0.41
C THR A 306 -3.12 -20.43 1.11
N GLU A 307 -2.08 -20.81 1.86
CA GLU A 307 -2.08 -20.70 3.34
C GLU A 307 -2.19 -19.24 3.78
N ARG A 308 -1.49 -18.33 3.11
CA ARG A 308 -1.51 -16.90 3.46
C ARG A 308 -2.85 -16.23 3.17
N LEU A 309 -3.44 -16.51 2.01
CA LEU A 309 -4.76 -16.02 1.64
C LEU A 309 -5.88 -16.59 2.54
N SER A 310 -5.65 -17.73 3.19
CA SER A 310 -6.66 -18.39 4.04
C SER A 310 -6.47 -18.19 5.54
N SER A 311 -5.34 -17.65 6.00
CA SER A 311 -5.01 -17.52 7.44
C SER A 311 -5.39 -16.18 8.08
N GLY A 312 -5.94 -15.25 7.29
CA GLY A 312 -6.28 -13.89 7.76
C GLY A 312 -5.06 -13.09 8.23
N PRO A 313 -5.25 -11.87 8.76
CA PRO A 313 -4.14 -10.99 9.14
C PRO A 313 -3.52 -11.37 10.49
N GLY A 314 -3.92 -12.48 11.11
CA GLY A 314 -3.35 -12.97 12.36
C GLY A 314 -3.55 -12.05 13.58
N PHE A 315 -3.55 -12.64 14.77
CA PHE A 315 -3.84 -11.90 16.01
C PHE A 315 -2.90 -10.70 16.25
N LYS A 316 -1.60 -10.83 15.94
CA LYS A 316 -0.61 -9.79 16.25
C LYS A 316 -0.84 -8.49 15.48
N SER A 317 -1.28 -8.58 14.24
CA SER A 317 -1.52 -7.39 13.43
C SER A 317 -2.87 -6.78 13.74
N ILE A 318 -3.93 -7.58 13.88
CA ILE A 318 -5.24 -7.11 14.38
C ILE A 318 -5.05 -6.36 15.70
N PHE A 319 -4.27 -6.92 16.63
CA PHE A 319 -3.95 -6.28 17.90
C PHE A 319 -3.18 -4.96 17.73
N ARG A 320 -2.27 -4.88 16.75
CA ARG A 320 -1.50 -3.66 16.46
C ARG A 320 -2.37 -2.56 15.88
N LEU A 321 -3.25 -2.89 14.93
CA LEU A 321 -4.26 -1.98 14.38
C LEU A 321 -5.18 -1.47 15.49
N ALA A 322 -5.78 -2.36 16.28
CA ALA A 322 -6.65 -1.99 17.39
C ALA A 322 -5.93 -1.08 18.42
N LYS A 323 -4.65 -1.35 18.71
CA LYS A 323 -3.84 -0.52 19.61
C LYS A 323 -3.59 0.89 19.06
N TRP A 324 -3.43 1.02 17.74
CA TRP A 324 -3.24 2.31 17.09
C TRP A 324 -4.54 3.10 16.98
N ILE A 325 -5.64 2.44 16.62
CA ILE A 325 -6.99 3.01 16.67
C ILE A 325 -7.28 3.59 18.06
N LYS A 326 -7.13 2.79 19.12
CA LYS A 326 -7.33 3.25 20.51
C LYS A 326 -6.43 4.42 20.89
N ARG A 327 -5.22 4.50 20.32
CA ARG A 327 -4.33 5.63 20.57
C ARG A 327 -4.86 6.90 19.92
N LEU A 328 -5.23 6.84 18.65
CA LEU A 328 -5.79 7.99 17.94
C LEU A 328 -7.08 8.46 18.64
N GLU A 329 -7.95 7.52 18.99
CA GLU A 329 -9.18 7.78 19.77
C GLU A 329 -8.87 8.45 21.12
N SER A 330 -7.89 7.95 21.89
CA SER A 330 -7.49 8.57 23.17
C SER A 330 -6.93 9.99 23.05
N LEU A 331 -6.47 10.36 21.84
CA LEU A 331 -5.99 11.70 21.52
C LEU A 331 -7.11 12.59 20.93
N GLY A 332 -8.34 12.08 20.85
CA GLY A 332 -9.52 12.82 20.37
C GLY A 332 -9.74 12.75 18.86
N VAL A 333 -9.03 11.87 18.14
CA VAL A 333 -9.32 11.59 16.73
C VAL A 333 -10.62 10.79 16.64
N ARG A 334 -11.39 11.01 15.58
CA ARG A 334 -12.58 10.23 15.24
C ARG A 334 -12.40 9.56 13.86
N PRO A 335 -13.17 8.51 13.53
CA PRO A 335 -13.06 7.80 12.25
C PRO A 335 -13.08 8.68 11.01
N GLU A 336 -13.83 9.78 11.01
CA GLU A 336 -13.97 10.67 9.85
C GLU A 336 -12.65 11.37 9.51
N ARG A 337 -11.74 11.52 10.49
CA ARG A 337 -10.38 12.06 10.28
C ARG A 337 -9.41 11.03 9.71
N VAL A 338 -9.82 9.77 9.56
CA VAL A 338 -9.04 8.69 8.95
C VAL A 338 -9.60 8.43 7.55
N ILE A 339 -8.86 8.79 6.50
CA ILE A 339 -9.42 8.83 5.13
C ILE A 339 -9.85 7.45 4.62
N ASN A 340 -9.25 6.36 5.13
CA ASN A 340 -9.62 4.99 4.80
C ASN A 340 -10.58 4.32 5.81
N SER A 341 -11.33 5.11 6.58
CA SER A 341 -12.39 4.60 7.46
C SER A 341 -13.66 4.16 6.72
N SER A 342 -13.87 4.60 5.48
CA SER A 342 -14.90 4.09 4.57
C SER A 342 -14.51 4.36 3.12
N ARG A 343 -15.12 3.65 2.17
CA ARG A 343 -14.91 3.94 0.74
C ARG A 343 -15.36 5.35 0.38
N GLU A 344 -16.49 5.80 0.92
CA GLU A 344 -17.02 7.14 0.72
C GLU A 344 -16.04 8.22 1.22
N ASN A 345 -15.48 8.05 2.42
CA ASN A 345 -14.54 9.02 2.99
C ASN A 345 -13.27 9.15 2.13
N LEU A 346 -12.75 8.03 1.63
CA LEU A 346 -11.59 8.04 0.73
C LEU A 346 -11.91 8.75 -0.59
N ILE A 347 -13.06 8.42 -1.21
CA ILE A 347 -13.48 9.03 -2.48
C ILE A 347 -13.73 10.54 -2.30
N GLN A 348 -14.35 10.97 -1.19
CA GLN A 348 -14.54 12.38 -0.89
C GLN A 348 -13.20 13.10 -0.73
N PHE A 349 -12.26 12.52 0.04
CA PHE A 349 -10.91 13.04 0.18
C PHE A 349 -10.23 13.22 -1.20
N LEU A 350 -10.17 12.17 -2.01
CA LEU A 350 -9.48 12.20 -3.30
C LEU A 350 -10.16 13.14 -4.32
N THR A 351 -11.49 13.19 -4.37
CA THR A 351 -12.19 13.92 -5.45
C THR A 351 -12.64 15.32 -5.07
N LYS A 352 -12.97 15.59 -3.81
CA LYS A 352 -13.48 16.90 -3.36
C LYS A 352 -12.40 17.77 -2.74
N GLU A 353 -11.45 17.15 -2.04
CA GLU A 353 -10.40 17.90 -1.33
C GLU A 353 -9.07 17.91 -2.08
N ARG A 354 -8.75 16.81 -2.79
CA ARG A 354 -7.57 16.68 -3.65
C ARG A 354 -7.86 16.94 -5.13
N GLU A 355 -9.12 17.10 -5.50
CA GLU A 355 -9.58 17.41 -6.88
C GLU A 355 -9.14 16.37 -7.95
N LYS A 356 -8.86 15.13 -7.56
CA LYS A 356 -8.52 14.06 -8.51
C LYS A 356 -9.71 13.66 -9.37
N ASN A 357 -9.44 13.42 -10.65
CA ASN A 357 -10.45 13.09 -11.64
C ASN A 357 -9.98 11.97 -12.60
N THR A 358 -9.61 10.83 -12.04
CA THR A 358 -9.31 9.63 -12.83
C THR A 358 -10.59 8.94 -13.31
N LEU A 359 -10.47 8.11 -14.33
CA LEU A 359 -11.58 7.29 -14.82
C LEU A 359 -12.12 6.35 -13.73
N ASN A 360 -11.23 5.73 -12.95
CA ASN A 360 -11.64 4.78 -11.92
C ASN A 360 -12.38 5.48 -10.77
N LEU A 361 -11.90 6.61 -10.26
CA LEU A 361 -12.62 7.41 -9.26
C LEU A 361 -13.99 7.88 -9.76
N SER A 362 -14.07 8.30 -11.02
CA SER A 362 -15.35 8.68 -11.65
C SER A 362 -16.33 7.50 -11.71
N ASN A 363 -15.85 6.31 -12.06
CA ASN A 363 -16.67 5.10 -12.11
C ASN A 363 -17.17 4.71 -10.71
N LEU A 364 -16.30 4.73 -9.70
CA LEU A 364 -16.67 4.40 -8.32
C LEU A 364 -17.73 5.35 -7.76
N ARG A 365 -17.60 6.67 -8.03
CA ARG A 365 -18.63 7.65 -7.65
C ARG A 365 -19.99 7.35 -8.30
N ASN A 366 -20.00 7.06 -9.59
CA ASN A 366 -21.22 6.73 -10.32
C ASN A 366 -21.87 5.41 -9.85
N MET A 367 -21.09 4.48 -9.27
CA MET A 367 -21.62 3.26 -8.69
C MET A 367 -22.32 3.49 -7.33
N GLU A 368 -21.83 4.42 -6.52
CA GLU A 368 -22.45 4.79 -5.23
C GLU A 368 -23.75 5.59 -5.40
N GLU A 369 -23.86 6.39 -6.47
CA GLU A 369 -25.06 7.18 -6.76
C GLU A 369 -26.22 6.34 -7.34
N ARG A 370 -26.00 5.07 -7.69
CA ARG A 370 -27.07 4.18 -8.15
C ARG A 370 -27.76 3.54 -6.94
N PRO A 371 -29.07 3.75 -6.73
CA PRO A 371 -29.79 3.08 -5.66
C PRO A 371 -29.71 1.56 -5.88
N SER A 372 -29.44 0.83 -4.80
CA SER A 372 -29.55 -0.62 -4.76
C SER A 372 -30.96 -1.02 -5.20
N VAL A 373 -31.05 -1.65 -6.37
CA VAL A 373 -32.31 -2.12 -6.98
C VAL A 373 -32.84 -3.32 -6.22
#